data_AF-A0AAD4EC20-F1
#
_entry.id   AF-A0AAD4EC20-F1
#
_cell.length_a   1.000
_cell.length_b   1.000
_cell.length_c   1.000
_cell.angle_alpha   90.00
_cell.angle_beta   90.00
_cell.angle_gamma   90.00
#
_symmetry.space_group_name_H-M   'P 1'
#
loop_
_entity.id
_entity.type
_entity.pdbx_description
1 polymer ?
#
loop_
_entity_poly.entity_id
_entity_poly.type
_entity_poly.pdbx_seq_one_letter_code
_entity_poly.pdbx_strand_id
1 'polypeptide(L)'
;MNTDRSSENFMVHDIMMLRPEYNRANFILIDRGILCDHNTKVTVHPCNWDGCMMHIAVEHKQVCKHLQQHHGLNTTSPTSDDMQQTTCLWTACLGAHMKLENLPRHMLLSHLGVRWICSTCGGSLSREDAFRRHALERPGCQYAKPVVKYGDGSLVIDNSVVLDGGWSASQKVRVTVM
;
A
#
# COMPACT_ATOMS: atom_id res chain seq x y z
N MET A 1 12.46 36.00 -24.12
CA MET A 1 13.24 35.12 -23.23
C MET A 1 12.49 35.06 -21.91
N ASN A 2 11.80 33.96 -21.66
CA ASN A 2 11.37 33.57 -20.33
C ASN A 2 11.46 32.05 -20.26
N THR A 3 12.11 31.63 -19.20
CA THR A 3 12.85 30.41 -19.00
C THR A 3 11.97 29.25 -18.55
N ASP A 4 12.36 28.08 -19.03
CA ASP A 4 12.18 26.76 -18.42
C ASP A 4 10.80 26.40 -17.86
N ARG A 5 10.01 25.82 -18.77
CA ARG A 5 9.01 24.81 -18.44
C ARG A 5 9.79 23.54 -18.06
N SER A 6 10.25 23.46 -16.81
CA SER A 6 10.85 22.26 -16.22
C SER A 6 9.86 21.11 -16.33
N SER A 7 10.05 20.33 -17.37
CA SER A 7 9.46 19.01 -17.51
C SER A 7 10.26 18.13 -16.55
N GLU A 8 9.79 18.00 -15.31
CA GLU A 8 10.34 17.03 -14.38
C GLU A 8 10.10 15.64 -14.98
N ASN A 9 11.16 15.12 -15.60
CA ASN A 9 11.28 13.74 -16.01
C ASN A 9 11.01 12.85 -14.78
N PHE A 10 9.78 12.35 -14.66
CA PHE A 10 9.45 11.22 -13.80
C PHE A 10 10.21 10.01 -14.34
N MET A 11 11.43 9.84 -13.87
CA MET A 11 12.30 8.75 -14.28
C MET A 11 11.71 7.44 -13.73
N VAL A 12 11.45 6.50 -14.64
CA VAL A 12 11.07 5.10 -14.39
C VAL A 12 12.18 4.30 -13.63
N HIS A 13 13.16 4.99 -13.03
CA HIS A 13 14.29 4.43 -12.30
C HIS A 13 14.04 4.21 -10.80
N ASP A 14 12.89 4.65 -10.27
CA ASP A 14 12.53 4.45 -8.86
C ASP A 14 11.76 3.15 -8.59
N ILE A 15 11.64 2.28 -9.59
CA ILE A 15 11.04 0.94 -9.42
C ILE A 15 12.15 -0.07 -9.13
N MET A 16 12.00 -0.79 -8.02
CA MET A 16 12.92 -1.82 -7.60
C MET A 16 12.37 -3.21 -7.95
N MET A 17 13.21 -4.05 -8.55
CA MET A 17 12.89 -5.43 -8.91
C MET A 17 13.54 -6.39 -7.90
N LEU A 18 12.70 -7.02 -7.07
CA LEU A 18 13.16 -7.95 -6.03
C LEU A 18 12.85 -9.39 -6.42
N ARG A 19 13.81 -10.28 -6.19
CA ARG A 19 13.66 -11.73 -6.40
C ARG A 19 13.41 -12.43 -5.06
N PRO A 20 12.28 -13.12 -4.87
CA PRO A 20 12.05 -13.94 -3.69
C PRO A 20 13.10 -15.05 -3.57
N GLU A 21 13.60 -15.28 -2.35
CA GLU A 21 14.59 -16.33 -2.08
C GLU A 21 14.13 -17.74 -2.51
N TYR A 22 12.84 -18.03 -2.42
CA TYR A 22 12.27 -19.34 -2.73
C TYR A 22 11.86 -19.51 -4.21
N ASN A 23 11.84 -18.44 -5.00
CA ASN A 23 11.43 -18.51 -6.41
C ASN A 23 12.25 -17.57 -7.30
N ARG A 24 13.09 -18.15 -8.16
CA ARG A 24 13.99 -17.40 -9.06
C ARG A 24 13.30 -16.70 -10.24
N ALA A 25 12.05 -17.05 -10.56
CA ALA A 25 11.33 -16.54 -11.73
C ALA A 25 10.30 -15.45 -11.41
N ASN A 26 9.88 -15.32 -10.14
CA ASN A 26 8.92 -14.29 -9.73
C ASN A 26 9.65 -12.99 -9.36
N PHE A 27 9.09 -11.86 -9.79
CA PHE A 27 9.63 -10.54 -9.49
C PHE A 27 8.59 -9.72 -8.72
N ILE A 28 9.04 -9.06 -7.67
CA ILE A 28 8.28 -8.03 -6.97
C ILE A 28 8.77 -6.69 -7.49
N LEU A 29 7.90 -5.97 -8.20
CA LEU A 29 8.16 -4.61 -8.65
C LEU A 29 7.56 -3.65 -7.63
N ILE A 30 8.36 -2.79 -7.01
CA ILE A 30 7.87 -1.89 -5.95
C ILE A 30 8.56 -0.53 -6.01
N ASP A 31 7.85 0.52 -5.60
CA ASP A 31 8.45 1.84 -5.47
C ASP A 31 9.58 1.82 -4.42
N ARG A 32 10.77 2.27 -4.83
CA ARG A 32 11.96 2.33 -3.98
C ARG A 32 11.71 3.12 -2.69
N GLY A 33 10.91 4.18 -2.77
CA GLY A 33 10.55 5.02 -1.62
C GLY A 33 9.87 4.24 -0.49
N ILE A 34 9.20 3.12 -0.79
CA ILE A 34 8.59 2.26 0.23
C ILE A 34 9.67 1.67 1.14
N LEU A 35 10.77 1.15 0.58
CA LEU A 35 11.84 0.56 1.39
C LEU A 35 12.56 1.60 2.25
N CYS A 36 12.70 2.84 1.76
CA CYS A 36 13.27 3.92 2.57
C CYS A 36 12.36 4.32 3.75
N ASP A 37 11.05 4.15 3.61
CA ASP A 37 10.07 4.45 4.67
C ASP A 37 9.98 3.29 5.71
N HIS A 38 10.56 2.11 5.45
CA HIS A 38 10.50 0.92 6.33
C HIS A 38 11.88 0.31 6.65
N ASN A 39 12.34 0.45 7.89
CA ASN A 39 13.68 0.00 8.29
C ASN A 39 13.85 -1.52 8.47
N THR A 40 12.78 -2.30 8.55
CA THR A 40 12.88 -3.75 8.86
C THR A 40 11.98 -4.60 7.99
N LYS A 41 10.67 -4.45 8.11
CA LYS A 41 9.68 -5.25 7.36
C LYS A 41 8.62 -4.37 6.77
N VAL A 42 8.20 -4.70 5.56
CA VAL A 42 7.06 -4.06 4.90
C VAL A 42 6.12 -5.13 4.35
N THR A 43 4.83 -4.94 4.58
CA THR A 43 3.79 -5.75 3.97
C THR A 43 3.36 -5.12 2.67
N VAL A 44 3.42 -5.88 1.59
CA VAL A 44 3.08 -5.45 0.24
C VAL A 44 2.04 -6.36 -0.37
N HIS A 45 1.35 -5.89 -1.38
CA HIS A 45 0.32 -6.64 -2.09
C HIS A 45 0.38 -6.31 -3.58
N PRO A 46 0.15 -7.26 -4.49
CA PRO A 46 0.02 -6.97 -5.91
C PRO A 46 -1.10 -5.96 -6.17
N CYS A 47 -0.80 -4.92 -6.93
CA CYS A 47 -1.77 -3.96 -7.40
C CYS A 47 -2.45 -4.53 -8.65
N ASN A 48 -3.76 -4.79 -8.61
CA ASN A 48 -4.50 -5.28 -9.78
C ASN A 48 -5.36 -4.18 -10.41
N TRP A 49 -4.95 -2.92 -10.26
CA TRP A 49 -5.58 -1.77 -10.90
C TRP A 49 -5.26 -1.78 -12.39
N ASP A 50 -6.27 -1.99 -13.25
CA ASP A 50 -6.14 -1.93 -14.71
C ASP A 50 -4.91 -2.66 -15.28
N GLY A 51 -4.66 -3.89 -14.78
CA GLY A 51 -3.51 -4.70 -15.22
C GLY A 51 -2.13 -4.25 -14.70
N CYS A 52 -2.08 -3.37 -13.69
CA CYS A 52 -0.83 -3.02 -13.01
C CYS A 52 -0.09 -4.28 -12.53
N MET A 53 1.25 -4.25 -12.59
CA MET A 53 2.11 -5.35 -12.14
C MET A 53 2.95 -5.00 -10.90
N MET A 54 2.76 -3.77 -10.39
CA MET A 54 3.48 -3.28 -9.22
C MET A 54 2.91 -3.89 -7.95
N HIS A 55 3.73 -3.96 -6.92
CA HIS A 55 3.34 -4.23 -5.56
C HIS A 55 3.30 -2.93 -4.79
N ILE A 56 2.31 -2.81 -3.92
CA ILE A 56 2.08 -1.62 -3.10
C ILE A 56 2.17 -1.99 -1.63
N ALA A 57 2.81 -1.13 -0.83
CA ALA A 57 2.75 -1.28 0.62
C ALA A 57 1.32 -1.07 1.10
N VAL A 58 0.90 -1.92 2.05
CA VAL A 58 -0.49 -1.97 2.52
C VAL A 58 -0.74 -0.89 3.58
N GLU A 59 -0.53 0.37 3.19
CA GLU A 59 -0.61 1.55 4.02
C GLU A 59 -1.24 2.73 3.27
N HIS A 60 -2.07 3.52 3.95
CA HIS A 60 -2.81 4.60 3.29
C HIS A 60 -1.92 5.60 2.55
N LYS A 61 -0.81 6.04 3.17
CA LYS A 61 0.12 6.99 2.56
C LYS A 61 0.76 6.41 1.29
N GLN A 62 1.15 5.13 1.31
CA GLN A 62 1.80 4.47 0.18
C GLN A 62 0.81 4.17 -0.94
N VAL A 63 -0.42 3.80 -0.61
CA VAL A 63 -1.50 3.67 -1.60
C VAL A 63 -1.75 5.00 -2.31
N CYS A 64 -1.85 6.11 -1.57
CA CYS A 64 -2.00 7.45 -2.18
C CYS A 64 -0.85 7.79 -3.13
N LYS A 65 0.41 7.60 -2.69
CA LYS A 65 1.59 7.86 -3.52
C LYS A 65 1.58 7.00 -4.78
N HIS A 66 1.30 5.71 -4.65
CA HIS A 66 1.25 4.79 -5.77
C HIS A 66 0.18 5.20 -6.80
N LEU A 67 -1.04 5.53 -6.33
CA LEU A 67 -2.12 6.01 -7.17
C LEU A 67 -1.74 7.29 -7.95
N GLN A 68 -1.06 8.22 -7.28
CA GLN A 68 -0.56 9.43 -7.92
C GLN A 68 0.50 9.13 -8.97
N GLN A 69 1.50 8.31 -8.63
CA GLN A 69 2.70 8.08 -9.45
C GLN A 69 2.45 7.15 -10.63
N HIS A 70 1.63 6.12 -10.47
CA HIS A 70 1.44 5.07 -11.49
C HIS A 70 0.09 5.15 -12.20
N HIS A 71 -0.89 5.84 -11.60
CA HIS A 71 -2.25 5.93 -12.14
C HIS A 71 -2.73 7.37 -12.35
N GLY A 72 -1.90 8.37 -12.05
CA GLY A 72 -2.24 9.79 -12.24
C GLY A 72 -3.35 10.30 -11.31
N LEU A 73 -3.65 9.58 -10.24
CA LEU A 73 -4.75 9.87 -9.32
C LEU A 73 -4.26 10.61 -8.07
N ASN A 74 -4.49 11.92 -8.02
CA ASN A 74 -4.13 12.77 -6.88
C ASN A 74 -5.17 12.65 -5.75
N THR A 75 -4.96 11.71 -4.82
CA THR A 75 -5.90 11.46 -3.70
C THR A 75 -5.62 12.30 -2.44
N THR A 76 -4.60 13.17 -2.46
CA THR A 76 -4.07 13.90 -1.29
C THR A 76 -4.37 15.40 -1.29
N SER A 77 -4.85 15.97 -2.39
CA SER A 77 -5.14 17.39 -2.50
C SER A 77 -6.62 17.62 -2.76
N PRO A 78 -7.33 18.33 -1.86
CA PRO A 78 -8.60 18.94 -2.20
C PRO A 78 -8.28 20.19 -3.02
N THR A 79 -8.08 20.05 -4.33
CA THR A 79 -8.20 21.22 -5.21
C THR A 79 -9.62 21.71 -5.06
N SER A 80 -9.76 22.98 -4.68
CA SER A 80 -11.01 23.66 -4.34
C SER A 80 -12.18 23.26 -5.25
N ASP A 81 -13.29 22.93 -4.60
CA ASP A 81 -14.68 22.92 -5.09
C ASP A 81 -15.15 21.84 -6.07
N ASP A 82 -14.26 21.09 -6.74
CA ASP A 82 -14.72 19.98 -7.59
C ASP A 82 -14.78 18.66 -6.81
N MET A 83 -15.99 18.13 -6.64
CA MET A 83 -16.25 16.75 -6.20
C MET A 83 -15.75 15.77 -7.27
N GLN A 84 -14.43 15.61 -7.38
CA GLN A 84 -13.83 14.68 -8.33
C GLN A 84 -14.23 13.25 -7.95
N GLN A 85 -15.16 12.69 -8.70
CA GLN A 85 -15.59 11.31 -8.58
C GLN A 85 -14.70 10.41 -9.43
N THR A 86 -14.54 9.18 -8.98
CA THR A 86 -13.77 8.15 -9.66
C THR A 86 -14.43 6.79 -9.47
N THR A 87 -14.08 5.86 -10.35
CA THR A 87 -14.49 4.45 -10.28
C THR A 87 -13.26 3.61 -10.00
N CYS A 88 -13.41 2.56 -9.20
CA CYS A 88 -12.30 1.65 -8.94
C CYS A 88 -12.07 0.74 -10.15
N LEU A 89 -10.87 0.77 -10.73
CA LEU A 89 -10.48 -0.09 -11.86
C LEU A 89 -9.72 -1.34 -11.39
N TRP A 90 -9.85 -1.69 -10.11
CA TRP A 90 -9.27 -2.94 -9.62
C TRP A 90 -9.98 -4.13 -10.26
N THR A 91 -9.21 -5.12 -10.67
CA THR A 91 -9.73 -6.31 -11.36
C THR A 91 -10.84 -6.98 -10.54
N ALA A 92 -12.00 -7.21 -11.16
CA ALA A 92 -13.20 -7.75 -10.51
C ALA A 92 -13.78 -6.90 -9.37
N CYS A 93 -13.46 -5.60 -9.30
CA CYS A 93 -14.14 -4.68 -8.41
C CYS A 93 -15.48 -4.23 -9.01
N LEU A 94 -16.56 -4.46 -8.26
CA LEU A 94 -17.89 -3.92 -8.58
C LEU A 94 -18.13 -2.53 -7.97
N GLY A 95 -17.06 -1.87 -7.51
CA GLY A 95 -17.12 -0.62 -6.77
C GLY A 95 -17.76 0.50 -7.59
N ALA A 96 -18.82 1.10 -7.04
CA ALA A 96 -19.52 2.23 -7.64
C ALA A 96 -18.68 3.53 -7.58
N HIS A 97 -19.13 4.55 -8.33
CA HIS A 97 -18.57 5.90 -8.32
C HIS A 97 -18.43 6.44 -6.88
N MET A 98 -17.22 6.82 -6.49
CA MET A 98 -16.90 7.38 -5.17
C MET A 98 -16.06 8.64 -5.31
N LYS A 99 -15.95 9.44 -4.25
CA LYS A 99 -15.00 10.56 -4.23
C LYS A 99 -13.57 10.04 -4.33
N LEU A 100 -12.72 10.72 -5.09
CA LEU A 100 -11.33 10.35 -5.30
C LEU A 100 -10.55 10.19 -3.97
N GLU A 101 -10.81 11.06 -3.00
CA GLU A 101 -10.22 10.99 -1.63
C GLU A 101 -10.53 9.69 -0.88
N ASN A 102 -11.62 9.00 -1.22
CA ASN A 102 -12.04 7.76 -0.57
C ASN A 102 -11.44 6.52 -1.22
N LEU A 103 -10.87 6.65 -2.42
CA LEU A 103 -10.34 5.52 -3.17
C LEU A 103 -9.21 4.77 -2.44
N PRO A 104 -8.21 5.42 -1.79
CA PRO A 104 -7.17 4.70 -1.06
C PRO A 104 -7.74 3.84 0.06
N ARG A 105 -8.75 4.35 0.78
CA ARG A 105 -9.44 3.62 1.84
C ARG A 105 -10.25 2.45 1.27
N HIS A 106 -10.94 2.66 0.17
CA HIS A 106 -11.68 1.60 -0.52
C HIS A 106 -10.74 0.45 -0.90
N MET A 107 -9.56 0.75 -1.45
CA MET A 107 -8.56 -0.27 -1.81
C MET A 107 -8.06 -1.05 -0.60
N LEU A 108 -7.66 -0.35 0.48
CA LEU A 108 -7.20 -1.00 1.72
C LEU A 108 -8.21 -2.03 2.24
N LEU A 109 -9.50 -1.69 2.21
CA LEU A 109 -10.54 -2.54 2.78
C LEU A 109 -11.03 -3.65 1.85
N SER A 110 -11.16 -3.34 0.56
CA SER A 110 -11.86 -4.20 -0.40
C SER A 110 -10.90 -5.08 -1.18
N HIS A 111 -9.66 -4.65 -1.33
CA HIS A 111 -8.68 -5.30 -2.20
C HIS A 111 -7.44 -5.76 -1.47
N LEU A 112 -6.96 -4.97 -0.50
CA LEU A 112 -5.79 -5.31 0.30
C LEU A 112 -6.16 -6.03 1.62
N GLY A 113 -7.47 -6.25 1.84
CA GLY A 113 -8.00 -7.05 2.95
C GLY A 113 -7.66 -6.54 4.36
N VAL A 114 -7.30 -5.27 4.52
CA VAL A 114 -6.82 -4.73 5.80
C VAL A 114 -7.94 -4.75 6.84
N ARG A 115 -7.71 -5.48 7.94
CA ARG A 115 -8.62 -5.54 9.09
C ARG A 115 -7.85 -5.45 10.40
N TRP A 116 -8.40 -4.69 11.33
CA TRP A 116 -7.86 -4.50 12.68
C TRP A 116 -8.67 -5.35 13.64
N ILE A 117 -8.12 -6.51 14.03
CA ILE A 117 -8.82 -7.48 14.86
C ILE A 117 -8.45 -7.24 16.33
N CYS A 118 -9.46 -7.10 17.19
CA CYS A 118 -9.24 -7.02 18.62
C CYS A 118 -8.82 -8.38 19.18
N SER A 119 -7.62 -8.44 19.76
CA SER A 119 -7.09 -9.68 20.38
C SER A 119 -7.94 -10.19 21.55
N THR A 120 -8.70 -9.32 22.22
CA THR A 120 -9.51 -9.74 23.37
C THR A 120 -10.90 -10.23 22.99
N CYS A 121 -11.63 -9.48 22.14
CA CYS A 121 -13.02 -9.83 21.79
C CYS A 121 -13.22 -10.39 20.38
N GLY A 122 -12.16 -10.47 19.57
CA GLY A 122 -12.23 -10.92 18.18
C GLY A 122 -12.92 -9.95 17.22
N GLY A 123 -13.34 -8.77 17.69
CA GLY A 123 -14.02 -7.77 16.87
C GLY A 123 -13.15 -7.29 15.70
N SER A 124 -13.70 -7.32 14.48
CA SER A 124 -13.02 -6.86 13.27
C SER A 124 -13.38 -5.42 12.95
N LEU A 125 -12.38 -4.56 12.83
CA LEU A 125 -12.54 -3.13 12.57
C LEU A 125 -11.83 -2.75 11.27
N SER A 126 -12.37 -1.74 10.59
CA SER A 126 -11.85 -1.32 9.29
C SER A 126 -10.59 -0.46 9.41
N ARG A 127 -10.33 0.17 10.55
CA ARG A 127 -9.28 1.18 10.69
C ARG A 127 -8.62 1.15 12.06
N GLU A 128 -7.41 1.69 12.13
CA GLU A 128 -6.64 1.85 13.37
C GLU A 128 -7.35 2.77 14.38
N ASP A 129 -7.86 3.92 13.94
CA ASP A 129 -8.58 4.85 14.83
C ASP A 129 -9.90 4.26 15.32
N ALA A 130 -10.59 3.48 14.48
CA ALA A 130 -11.75 2.71 14.92
C ALA A 130 -11.36 1.68 15.99
N PHE A 131 -10.20 1.04 15.84
CA PHE A 131 -9.64 0.14 16.87
C PHE A 131 -9.27 0.88 18.16
N ARG A 132 -8.60 2.02 18.09
CA ARG A 132 -8.26 2.82 19.27
C ARG A 132 -9.51 3.23 20.05
N ARG A 133 -10.53 3.70 19.33
CA ARG A 133 -11.82 4.06 19.93
C ARG A 133 -12.52 2.84 20.53
N HIS A 134 -12.52 1.70 19.83
CA HIS A 134 -13.04 0.44 20.35
C HIS A 134 -12.35 0.03 21.66
N ALA A 135 -11.01 0.08 21.72
CA ALA A 135 -10.27 -0.28 22.92
C ALA A 135 -10.62 0.66 24.08
N LEU A 136 -10.76 1.96 23.83
CA LEU A 136 -11.12 2.94 24.85
C LEU A 136 -12.56 2.75 25.39
N GLU A 137 -13.52 2.56 24.50
CA GLU A 137 -14.95 2.60 24.82
C GLU A 137 -15.52 1.24 25.27
N ARG A 138 -14.92 0.12 24.85
CA ARG A 138 -15.49 -1.21 25.10
C ARG A 138 -14.95 -1.83 26.39
N PRO A 139 -15.82 -2.13 27.37
CA PRO A 139 -15.44 -2.84 28.58
C PRO A 139 -14.76 -4.17 28.28
N GLY A 140 -13.61 -4.43 28.92
CA GLY A 140 -12.81 -5.63 28.73
C GLY A 140 -11.84 -5.57 27.55
N CYS A 141 -11.83 -4.50 26.76
CA CYS A 141 -10.92 -4.34 25.61
C CYS A 141 -9.90 -3.20 25.77
N GLN A 142 -9.81 -2.57 26.95
CA GLN A 142 -8.97 -1.39 27.18
C GLN A 142 -7.47 -1.62 26.97
N TYR A 143 -7.04 -2.87 27.15
CA TYR A 143 -5.64 -3.28 26.95
C TYR A 143 -5.48 -4.19 25.73
N ALA A 144 -6.52 -4.31 24.90
CA ALA A 144 -6.45 -5.11 23.70
C ALA A 144 -5.38 -4.53 22.77
N LYS A 145 -4.57 -5.40 22.19
CA LYS A 145 -3.69 -5.06 21.07
C LYS A 145 -4.38 -5.42 19.75
N PRO A 146 -4.17 -4.64 18.68
CA PRO A 146 -4.69 -5.02 17.38
C PRO A 146 -3.85 -6.15 16.79
N VAL A 147 -4.52 -7.12 16.20
CA VAL A 147 -3.93 -8.07 15.25
C VAL A 147 -4.35 -7.60 13.87
N VAL A 148 -3.40 -7.11 13.07
CA VAL A 148 -3.69 -6.65 11.71
C VAL A 148 -3.68 -7.85 10.77
N LYS A 149 -4.77 -8.03 10.02
CA LYS A 149 -4.88 -9.00 8.94
C LYS A 149 -4.86 -8.28 7.60
N TYR A 150 -4.33 -8.97 6.59
CA TYR A 150 -4.21 -8.50 5.22
C TYR A 150 -4.91 -9.50 4.29
N GLY A 151 -5.15 -9.08 3.05
CA GLY A 151 -5.77 -9.91 2.02
C GLY A 151 -4.87 -11.04 1.54
N ASP A 152 -5.50 -12.07 0.97
CA ASP A 152 -4.80 -13.20 0.36
C ASP A 152 -3.86 -12.70 -0.75
N GLY A 153 -2.61 -13.17 -0.74
CA GLY A 153 -1.58 -12.70 -1.68
C GLY A 153 -0.72 -11.55 -1.16
N SER A 154 -0.93 -11.09 0.08
CA SER A 154 0.02 -10.23 0.77
C SER A 154 1.36 -10.93 1.04
N LEU A 155 2.43 -10.16 0.86
CA LEU A 155 3.82 -10.59 1.05
C LEU A 155 4.49 -9.69 2.08
N VAL A 156 5.29 -10.29 2.98
CA VAL A 156 6.21 -9.54 3.85
C VAL A 156 7.59 -9.55 3.21
N ILE A 157 8.13 -8.37 2.95
CA ILE A 157 9.52 -8.21 2.53
C ILE A 157 10.34 -7.82 3.76
N ASP A 158 11.42 -8.57 4.01
CA ASP A 158 12.45 -8.18 4.96
C ASP A 158 13.43 -7.22 4.29
N ASN A 159 13.33 -5.94 4.62
CA ASN A 159 14.13 -4.87 4.03
C ASN A 159 15.54 -4.76 4.65
N SER A 160 15.79 -5.41 5.79
CA SER A 160 17.13 -5.40 6.40
C SER A 160 18.19 -6.00 5.46
N VAL A 161 17.81 -7.06 4.74
CA VAL A 161 18.67 -7.76 3.77
C VAL A 161 19.03 -6.86 2.56
N VAL A 162 18.17 -5.89 2.22
CA VAL A 162 18.37 -4.99 1.07
C VAL A 162 19.40 -3.91 1.40
N LEU A 163 19.41 -3.41 2.63
CA LEU A 163 20.28 -2.31 3.05
C LEU A 163 21.74 -2.75 3.27
N ASP A 164 21.95 -4.01 3.69
CA ASP A 164 23.28 -4.54 4.00
C ASP A 164 24.12 -4.94 2.76
N GLY A 165 23.49 -5.12 1.59
CA GLY A 165 24.12 -5.75 0.42
C GLY A 165 24.69 -4.84 -0.67
N GLY A 166 24.53 -3.51 -0.57
CA GLY A 166 24.87 -2.57 -1.66
C GLY A 166 23.92 -2.65 -2.87
N TRP A 167 23.85 -1.59 -3.68
CA TRP A 167 22.80 -1.45 -4.70
C TRP A 167 23.15 -2.19 -6.01
N SER A 168 22.30 -3.15 -6.41
CA SER A 168 22.35 -3.88 -7.68
C SER A 168 20.97 -3.89 -8.36
N ALA A 169 20.93 -4.13 -9.67
CA ALA A 169 19.71 -4.15 -10.49
C ALA A 169 18.73 -5.31 -10.17
N SER A 170 19.12 -6.26 -9.31
CA SER A 170 18.25 -7.36 -8.88
C SER A 170 18.64 -7.75 -7.45
N GLN A 171 17.88 -7.24 -6.48
CA GLN A 171 18.12 -7.61 -5.08
C GLN A 171 17.41 -8.91 -4.75
N LYS A 172 18.11 -9.78 -4.03
CA LYS A 172 17.50 -10.95 -3.38
C LYS A 172 16.90 -10.49 -2.07
N VAL A 173 15.68 -10.92 -1.78
CA VAL A 173 15.00 -10.59 -0.53
C VAL A 173 14.33 -11.80 0.06
N ARG A 174 14.30 -11.83 1.39
CA ARG A 174 13.48 -12.79 2.12
C ARG A 174 12.03 -12.34 2.07
N VAL A 175 11.19 -13.20 1.50
CA VAL A 175 9.75 -12.96 1.37
C VAL A 175 9.00 -14.02 2.16
N THR A 176 8.01 -13.61 2.94
CA THR A 176 7.06 -14.51 3.61
C THR A 176 5.66 -14.24 3.09
N VAL A 177 4.94 -15.28 2.65
CA VAL A 177 3.54 -15.18 2.24
C VAL A 177 2.66 -15.20 3.49
N MET A 178 1.68 -14.30 3.57
CA MET A 178 0.73 -14.23 4.70
C MET A 178 -0.52 -15.06 4.48
#